data_AF-A0AB32XD69-F1
#
_entry.id   AF-A0AB32XD69-F1
#
_cell.length_a   1.000
_cell.length_b   1.000
_cell.length_c   1.000
_cell.angle_alpha   90.00
_cell.angle_beta   90.00
_cell.angle_gamma   90.00
#
_symmetry.space_group_name_H-M   'P 1'
#
loop_
_entity.id
_entity.type
_entity.pdbx_description
1 polymer ?
#
loop_
_entity_poly.entity_id
_entity_poly.type
_entity_poly.pdbx_seq_one_letter_code
_entity_poly.pdbx_strand_id
1 'polypeptide(L)' 'MDKNTILKFKSDNDKLYGFSLESFKENDWNIIAYGTDFHKSKYAKDNVMTGYEAKWSQAGKNINYIFAKIK' A
#
# COMPACT_ATOMS: atom_id res chain seq x y z
N MET A 1 5.75 19.96 -0.85
CA MET A 1 4.96 18.83 -0.33
C MET A 1 4.64 19.16 1.11
N ASP A 2 3.36 19.32 1.44
CA ASP A 2 2.91 19.61 2.79
C ASP A 2 3.27 18.48 3.76
N LYS A 3 3.52 18.82 5.03
CA LYS A 3 3.83 17.87 6.11
C LYS A 3 2.71 16.83 6.39
N ASN A 4 1.55 16.98 5.74
CA ASN A 4 0.42 16.05 5.83
C ASN A 4 0.27 15.13 4.61
N THR A 5 1.19 15.16 3.65
CA THR A 5 1.10 14.27 2.50
C THR A 5 1.39 12.82 2.90
N ILE A 6 0.36 11.98 2.80
CA ILE A 6 0.46 10.54 3.01
C ILE A 6 0.76 9.91 1.65
N LEU A 7 1.94 9.30 1.54
CA LEU A 7 2.29 8.50 0.37
C LEU A 7 1.54 7.17 0.42
N LYS A 8 0.75 6.91 -0.62
CA LYS A 8 0.01 5.68 -0.82
C LYS A 8 0.71 4.83 -1.87
N PHE A 9 1.52 3.89 -1.43
CA PHE A 9 2.22 2.94 -2.30
C PHE A 9 1.43 1.64 -2.36
N LYS A 10 1.16 1.14 -3.58
CA LYS A 10 0.52 -0.16 -3.81
C LYS A 10 1.41 -0.95 -4.77
N SER A 11 1.70 -2.20 -4.43
CA SER A 11 2.55 -3.09 -5.24
C SER A 11 1.99 -4.51 -5.20
N ASP A 12 1.91 -5.17 -6.35
CA ASP A 12 1.57 -6.59 -6.45
C ASP A 12 2.82 -7.50 -6.39
N ASN A 13 4.01 -6.92 -6.21
CA ASN A 13 5.28 -7.64 -6.16
C ASN A 13 5.89 -7.58 -4.75
N ASP A 14 6.06 -8.76 -4.13
CA ASP A 14 6.54 -8.90 -2.75
C ASP A 14 7.98 -8.39 -2.57
N LYS A 15 8.86 -8.65 -3.54
CA LYS A 15 10.24 -8.15 -3.53
C LYS A 15 10.30 -6.62 -3.55
N LEU A 16 9.49 -5.99 -4.39
CA LEU A 16 9.42 -4.53 -4.49
C LEU A 16 8.85 -3.92 -3.20
N TYR A 17 7.86 -4.59 -2.62
CA TYR A 17 7.25 -4.18 -1.36
C TYR A 17 8.27 -4.21 -0.21
N GLY A 18 9.03 -5.31 -0.07
CA GLY A 18 10.09 -5.42 0.93
C GLY A 18 11.15 -4.32 0.80
N PHE A 19 11.67 -4.12 -0.42
CA PHE A 19 12.63 -3.06 -0.72
C PHE A 19 12.10 -1.66 -0.36
N SER A 20 10.84 -1.39 -0.70
CA SER A 20 10.21 -0.10 -0.41
C SER A 20 10.08 0.12 1.09
N LEU A 21 9.65 -0.90 1.83
CA LEU A 21 9.46 -0.84 3.29
C LEU A 21 10.78 -0.59 4.03
N GLU A 22 11.86 -1.20 3.55
CA GLU A 22 13.22 -0.97 4.05
C GLU A 22 13.69 0.46 3.72
N SER A 23 13.52 0.89 2.47
CA SER A 23 13.85 2.25 2.03
C SER A 23 13.12 3.32 2.86
N PHE A 24 11.83 3.11 3.16
CA PHE A 24 11.06 4.03 4.02
C PHE A 24 11.64 4.10 5.44
N LYS A 25 12.06 2.97 6.01
CA LYS A 25 12.73 2.95 7.32
C LYS A 25 14.08 3.67 7.30
N GLU A 26 14.86 3.50 6.24
CA GLU A 26 16.17 4.17 6.08
C GLU A 26 16.05 5.67 5.84
N ASN A 27 15.01 6.12 5.14
CA ASN A 27 14.83 7.54 4.78
C ASN A 27 14.09 8.36 5.86
N ASP A 28 13.97 7.85 7.09
CA ASP A 28 13.23 8.47 8.21
C ASP A 28 11.73 8.71 7.91
N TRP A 29 11.09 7.85 7.12
CA TRP A 29 9.66 7.94 6.87
C TRP A 29 8.86 7.27 7.98
N ASN A 30 7.78 7.91 8.41
CA ASN A 30 6.89 7.35 9.41
C ASN A 30 5.80 6.50 8.73
N ILE A 31 5.98 5.18 8.73
CA ILE A 31 4.99 4.23 8.22
C ILE A 31 3.75 4.26 9.12
N ILE A 32 2.61 4.66 8.56
CA ILE A 32 1.32 4.78 9.25
C ILE A 32 0.56 3.46 9.18
N ALA A 33 0.60 2.78 8.04
CA ALA A 33 -0.03 1.48 7.85
C ALA A 33 0.64 0.73 6.69
N TYR A 34 0.69 -0.58 6.79
CA TYR A 34 1.20 -1.44 5.73
C TYR A 34 0.50 -2.79 5.83
N GLY A 35 0.46 -3.53 4.73
CA GLY A 35 -0.11 -4.87 4.73
C GLY A 35 -0.02 -5.54 3.36
N THR A 36 -0.17 -6.85 3.37
CA THR A 36 -0.11 -7.66 2.15
C THR A 36 -1.46 -7.84 1.47
N ASP A 37 -2.54 -7.50 2.16
CA ASP A 37 -3.91 -7.66 1.68
C ASP A 37 -4.66 -6.33 1.75
N PHE A 38 -4.54 -5.54 0.67
CA PHE A 38 -5.25 -4.27 0.57
C PHE A 38 -6.76 -4.45 0.56
N HIS A 39 -7.28 -5.50 -0.12
CA HIS A 39 -8.72 -5.76 -0.29
C HIS A 39 -9.44 -6.16 1.00
N LYS A 40 -8.76 -6.88 1.91
CA LYS A 40 -9.28 -7.16 3.26
C LYS A 40 -9.04 -6.03 4.25
N SER A 41 -8.24 -5.04 3.91
CA SER A 41 -7.93 -3.97 4.85
C SER A 41 -9.10 -3.00 4.99
N LYS A 42 -9.19 -2.35 6.16
CA LYS A 42 -10.14 -1.26 6.45
C LYS A 42 -10.09 -0.11 5.44
N TYR A 43 -8.98 0.00 4.69
CA TYR A 43 -8.76 0.99 3.65
C TYR A 43 -9.34 0.61 2.27
N ALA A 44 -9.73 -0.65 2.06
CA ALA A 44 -10.47 -1.05 0.86
C ALA A 44 -11.86 -0.41 0.81
N LYS A 45 -12.44 -0.09 1.96
CA LYS A 45 -13.78 0.51 2.08
C LYS A 45 -13.88 1.89 1.44
N ASP A 46 -12.76 2.59 1.34
CA ASP A 46 -12.62 3.91 0.69
C ASP A 46 -12.12 3.78 -0.77
N ASN A 47 -11.72 2.58 -1.20
CA ASN A 47 -11.25 2.35 -2.56
C ASN A 47 -12.44 2.08 -3.47
N VAL A 48 -12.66 2.94 -4.47
CA VAL A 48 -13.60 2.68 -5.55
C VAL A 48 -13.04 1.53 -6.38
N MET A 49 -13.51 0.32 -6.10
CA MET A 49 -13.07 -0.89 -6.79
C MET A 49 -13.53 -0.81 -8.24
N THR A 50 -12.59 -0.65 -9.15
CA THR A 50 -12.90 -0.75 -10.57
C THR A 50 -13.14 -2.22 -10.94
N GLY A 51 -13.92 -2.50 -11.99
CA GLY A 51 -14.22 -3.88 -12.41
C GLY A 51 -12.99 -4.73 -12.73
N TYR A 52 -11.85 -4.09 -12.98
CA TYR A 52 -10.55 -4.75 -13.13
C TYR A 52 -10.02 -5.27 -11.78
N GLU A 53 -10.05 -4.47 -10.71
CA GLU A 53 -9.61 -4.88 -9.36
C GLU A 53 -10.46 -6.02 -8.79
N ALA A 54 -11.76 -6.08 -9.12
CA ALA A 54 -12.64 -7.18 -8.72
C ALA A 54 -12.22 -8.52 -9.36
N LYS A 55 -11.85 -8.50 -10.65
CA LYS A 55 -11.34 -9.69 -11.36
C LYS A 55 -10.02 -10.19 -10.77
N TRP A 56 -9.14 -9.28 -10.38
CA TRP A 56 -7.82 -9.62 -9.83
C TRP A 56 -7.88 -10.09 -8.38
N SER A 57 -8.81 -9.53 -7.59
CA SER A 57 -9.12 -10.02 -6.25
C SER A 57 -9.72 -11.42 -6.28
N GLN A 58 -10.61 -11.73 -7.24
CA GLN A 58 -11.11 -13.09 -7.46
C GLN A 58 -10.04 -14.06 -7.96
N ALA A 59 -9.02 -13.57 -8.66
CA ALA A 59 -7.88 -14.38 -9.10
C ALA A 59 -6.86 -14.67 -7.95
N GLY A 60 -7.13 -14.22 -6.73
CA GLY A 60 -6.27 -14.47 -5.56
C GLY A 60 -4.97 -13.66 -5.55
N LYS A 61 -4.84 -12.66 -6.43
CA LYS A 61 -3.71 -11.72 -6.38
C LYS A 61 -3.96 -10.67 -5.30
N ASN A 62 -3.26 -10.83 -4.19
CA ASN A 62 -3.25 -9.84 -3.12
C ASN A 62 -2.39 -8.64 -3.54
N ILE A 63 -2.86 -7.45 -3.20
CA ILE A 63 -2.11 -6.20 -3.42
C ILE A 63 -1.51 -5.78 -2.10
N ASN A 64 -0.18 -5.68 -2.07
CA ASN A 64 0.53 -5.13 -0.94
C ASN A 64 0.39 -3.61 -0.94
N TYR A 65 0.22 -2.99 0.22
CA TYR A 65 0.08 -1.55 0.36
C TYR A 65 0.96 -1.02 1.49
N ILE A 66 1.49 0.18 1.30
CA ILE A 66 2.26 0.94 2.29
C ILE A 66 1.73 2.37 2.31
N PHE A 67 1.38 2.84 3.50
CA PHE A 67 1.03 4.22 3.81
C PHE A 67 2.12 4.78 4.70
N ALA A 68 2.85 5.74 4.19
CA ALA A 68 3.93 6.40 4.91
C ALA A 68 3.79 7.91 4.79
N LYS A 69 4.26 8.63 5.82
CA LYS A 69 4.40 10.09 5.79
C LYS A 69 5.88 10.45 5.91
N ILE A 70 6.27 11.49 5.20
CA ILE A 70 7.57 12.14 5.43
C ILE A 70 7.50 12.77 6.82
N LYS A 71 8.52 12.55 7.62
CA LYS A 71 8.60 13.08 8.98
C LYS A 71 8.99 14.56 9.00
#